data_AF-A0A354XZR7-F1
#
_entry.id   AF-A0A354XZR7-F1
#
_cell.length_a   1.000
_cell.length_b   1.000
_cell.length_c   1.000
_cell.angle_alpha   90.00
_cell.angle_beta   90.00
_cell.angle_gamma   90.00
#
_symmetry.space_group_name_H-M   'P 1'
#
loop_
_entity.id
_entity.type
_entity.pdbx_description
1 polymer ?
#
loop_
_entity_poly.entity_id
_entity_poly.type
_entity_poly.pdbx_seq_one_letter_code
_entity_poly.pdbx_strand_id
1 'polypeptide(L)'
;STSGYSVPAPSPATKSSSSSPTGGGMAGMGSMGGSTTSSGTSSSSMSSMSGSGGSMSSGMGSIAPGMSDVLRVQLEVVEIENNIESILSEIAAEKARFNALLSRPTGVEVTLPDSIAKVSFLFDEAVSLGEIENQNPMLGMLMEEEQVFRAKGEMEKKMSYPMFGIGLQYMLIGKNAATPMDQGMDNGMSGMDMVMPMISITLPIYRNKYKAQQRESRFIQQAAREKYRNTLNTLQSDLLRLKHQLDDAERKIALYRKQEQLALTAYQLVVQEFVSAKSDLTNVIQVQRQLLDYRLRQAEAIAEYNTKVASIRKLRSFQTSNN
;
A
#
# COMPACT_ATOMS: atom_id res chain seq x y z
N SER A 1 -29.02 34.21 38.22
CA SER A 1 -29.61 32.97 38.75
C SER A 1 -29.87 32.04 37.57
N THR A 2 -28.88 31.23 37.16
CA THR A 2 -28.70 29.80 37.52
C THR A 2 -29.68 28.85 36.83
N SER A 3 -29.20 28.15 35.79
CA SER A 3 -29.46 26.74 35.41
C SER A 3 -29.05 26.59 33.93
N GLY A 4 -28.14 25.73 33.47
CA GLY A 4 -27.53 24.54 34.07
C GLY A 4 -28.00 23.29 33.32
N TYR A 5 -27.47 23.02 32.12
CA TYR A 5 -27.60 21.72 31.44
C TYR A 5 -26.26 21.30 30.83
N SER A 6 -25.90 20.06 31.16
CA SER A 6 -24.58 19.42 31.02
C SER A 6 -24.48 18.51 29.80
N VAL A 7 -23.31 18.49 29.17
CA VAL A 7 -22.90 17.56 28.10
C VAL A 7 -22.35 16.26 28.71
N PRO A 8 -22.60 15.06 28.17
CA PRO A 8 -21.95 13.84 28.64
C PRO A 8 -20.56 13.65 27.99
N ALA A 9 -19.57 13.30 28.80
CA ALA A 9 -18.24 12.87 28.37
C ALA A 9 -18.12 11.32 28.44
N PRO A 10 -17.29 10.67 27.60
CA PRO A 10 -17.13 9.22 27.57
C PRO A 10 -16.26 8.68 28.71
N SER A 11 -16.58 7.46 29.17
CA SER A 11 -15.96 6.75 30.29
C SER A 11 -14.52 6.27 30.03
N PRO A 12 -13.66 6.17 31.06
CA PRO A 12 -12.26 5.74 30.94
C PRO A 12 -12.06 4.21 30.94
N ALA A 13 -11.08 3.74 30.17
CA ALA A 13 -10.62 2.37 30.11
C ALA A 13 -9.77 1.99 31.34
N THR A 14 -10.06 0.85 31.95
CA THR A 14 -9.33 0.27 33.08
C THR A 14 -8.08 -0.49 32.62
N LYS A 15 -6.96 -0.25 33.30
CA LYS A 15 -5.74 -1.06 33.24
C LYS A 15 -5.83 -2.19 34.28
N SER A 16 -5.40 -3.39 33.92
CA SER A 16 -4.92 -4.39 34.88
C SER A 16 -3.76 -5.21 34.30
N SER A 17 -2.81 -5.49 35.17
CA SER A 17 -1.43 -5.91 34.95
C SER A 17 -1.18 -7.40 35.21
N SER A 18 -0.06 -7.90 34.65
CA SER A 18 0.77 -9.08 35.04
C SER A 18 0.13 -10.48 34.87
N SER A 19 0.79 -11.54 34.39
CA SER A 19 2.15 -12.03 34.67
C SER A 19 2.54 -13.17 33.68
N SER A 20 3.83 -13.40 33.46
CA SER A 20 4.43 -14.65 32.90
C SER A 20 4.71 -15.64 34.07
N PRO A 21 5.03 -16.97 33.91
CA PRO A 21 6.11 -17.50 33.04
C PRO A 21 6.05 -19.00 32.57
N THR A 22 7.11 -19.40 31.82
CA THR A 22 7.87 -20.70 31.81
C THR A 22 7.41 -21.99 31.08
N GLY A 23 8.40 -22.59 30.36
CA GLY A 23 8.58 -24.02 30.02
C GLY A 23 7.93 -24.46 28.69
N GLY A 24 8.56 -25.12 27.70
CA GLY A 24 9.74 -25.99 27.64
C GLY A 24 9.31 -27.38 27.12
N GLY A 25 9.81 -27.84 25.95
CA GLY A 25 9.81 -29.27 25.58
C GLY A 25 9.12 -29.72 24.27
N MET A 26 9.90 -29.77 23.19
CA MET A 26 10.17 -30.90 22.25
C MET A 26 9.11 -31.95 21.82
N ALA A 27 9.07 -32.16 20.49
CA ALA A 27 8.86 -33.40 19.70
C ALA A 27 7.46 -34.03 19.51
N GLY A 28 7.16 -34.38 18.25
CA GLY A 28 6.12 -35.33 17.86
C GLY A 28 5.74 -35.30 16.38
N MET A 29 6.44 -36.08 15.54
CA MET A 29 6.03 -36.44 14.18
C MET A 29 4.74 -37.28 14.18
N GLY A 30 3.88 -37.13 13.17
CA GLY A 30 2.74 -38.00 12.95
C GLY A 30 1.91 -37.62 11.72
N SER A 31 2.37 -38.05 10.55
CA SER A 31 1.59 -38.11 9.30
C SER A 31 0.70 -39.36 9.32
N MET A 32 -0.59 -39.22 8.99
CA MET A 32 -1.31 -39.94 7.90
C MET A 32 -2.83 -39.97 8.11
N GLY A 33 -3.55 -39.71 7.01
CA GLY A 33 -4.77 -40.45 6.65
C GLY A 33 -6.11 -39.78 6.98
N GLY A 34 -6.88 -39.43 5.96
CA GLY A 34 -8.28 -39.06 6.13
C GLY A 34 -8.93 -38.44 4.89
N SER A 35 -9.32 -39.28 3.93
CA SER A 35 -10.28 -38.97 2.85
C SER A 35 -11.70 -38.78 3.40
N THR A 36 -12.48 -37.82 2.88
CA THR A 36 -13.96 -37.78 2.71
C THR A 36 -14.37 -36.33 2.35
N THR A 37 -14.79 -36.05 1.11
CA THR A 37 -16.17 -36.00 0.57
C THR A 37 -17.12 -34.92 1.15
N SER A 38 -17.62 -34.10 0.21
CA SER A 38 -18.96 -33.49 0.08
C SER A 38 -19.46 -32.41 1.04
N SER A 39 -19.53 -31.19 0.50
CA SER A 39 -20.71 -30.32 0.35
C SER A 39 -21.96 -30.56 1.21
N GLY A 40 -22.49 -29.48 1.79
CA GLY A 40 -23.93 -29.36 2.07
C GLY A 40 -24.27 -28.41 3.22
N THR A 41 -24.37 -27.11 2.95
CA THR A 41 -25.16 -26.18 3.76
C THR A 41 -26.57 -26.13 3.21
N SER A 42 -27.55 -26.63 3.96
CA SER A 42 -28.96 -26.33 3.72
C SER A 42 -29.65 -25.91 5.01
N SER A 43 -30.40 -24.83 4.84
CA SER A 43 -31.25 -24.12 5.77
C SER A 43 -32.59 -24.83 6.00
N SER A 44 -33.11 -24.62 7.21
CA SER A 44 -34.52 -24.48 7.58
C SER A 44 -35.53 -25.55 7.13
N SER A 45 -35.86 -26.38 8.11
CA SER A 45 -37.08 -27.15 8.31
C SER A 45 -38.38 -26.34 8.25
N MET A 46 -39.39 -26.86 7.53
CA MET A 46 -40.81 -26.74 7.91
C MET A 46 -41.57 -28.01 7.53
N SER A 47 -42.56 -28.29 8.38
CA SER A 47 -43.23 -29.55 8.67
C SER A 47 -44.38 -29.91 7.74
N SER A 48 -44.61 -31.23 7.67
CA SER A 48 -45.69 -31.97 7.02
C SER A 48 -47.09 -31.68 7.58
N MET A 49 -48.09 -31.59 6.70
CA MET A 49 -49.46 -31.97 7.04
C MET A 49 -50.09 -32.72 5.86
N SER A 50 -50.54 -33.94 6.14
CA SER A 50 -51.25 -34.83 5.25
C SER A 50 -52.73 -34.43 5.18
N GLY A 51 -53.29 -34.42 3.97
CA GLY A 51 -54.71 -34.19 3.73
C GLY A 51 -55.12 -34.85 2.41
N SER A 52 -55.90 -35.93 2.53
CA SER A 52 -56.55 -36.64 1.44
C SER A 52 -57.60 -35.75 0.75
N GLY A 53 -57.62 -35.74 -0.58
CA GLY A 53 -58.64 -35.05 -1.39
C GLY A 53 -58.50 -35.46 -2.86
N GLY A 54 -59.53 -36.09 -3.40
CA GLY A 54 -59.53 -36.70 -4.73
C GLY A 54 -59.70 -35.74 -5.91
N SER A 55 -59.39 -36.30 -7.08
CA SER A 55 -59.96 -36.10 -8.43
C SER A 55 -60.25 -34.69 -8.96
N MET A 56 -59.83 -34.51 -10.21
CA MET A 56 -60.26 -33.50 -11.20
C MET A 56 -59.60 -32.10 -11.13
N SER A 57 -58.51 -31.95 -11.88
CA SER A 57 -58.26 -30.78 -12.71
C SER A 57 -57.30 -31.24 -13.81
N SER A 58 -57.84 -31.67 -14.95
CA SER A 58 -58.00 -30.82 -16.13
C SER A 58 -56.66 -30.30 -16.61
N GLY A 59 -56.30 -30.68 -17.84
CA GLY A 59 -55.17 -30.13 -18.57
C GLY A 59 -55.23 -28.60 -18.55
N MET A 60 -54.39 -28.01 -17.71
CA MET A 60 -53.90 -26.65 -17.84
C MET A 60 -52.57 -26.81 -18.58
N GLY A 61 -52.58 -26.92 -19.90
CA GLY A 61 -52.86 -25.75 -20.71
C GLY A 61 -51.60 -24.90 -20.69
N SER A 62 -50.66 -25.27 -21.56
CA SER A 62 -49.62 -24.43 -22.13
C SER A 62 -49.76 -22.96 -21.70
N ILE A 63 -49.10 -22.56 -20.60
CA ILE A 63 -48.91 -21.14 -20.30
C ILE A 63 -48.25 -20.58 -21.54
N ALA A 64 -48.92 -19.63 -22.21
CA ALA A 64 -48.41 -19.03 -23.44
C ALA A 64 -46.93 -18.64 -23.20
N PRO A 65 -45.97 -19.20 -23.94
CA PRO A 65 -44.53 -19.11 -23.65
C PRO A 65 -43.93 -17.70 -23.72
N GLY A 66 -44.75 -16.65 -23.80
CA GLY A 66 -44.30 -15.26 -23.88
C GLY A 66 -44.20 -14.50 -22.56
N MET A 67 -45.09 -14.72 -21.59
CA MET A 67 -45.13 -13.85 -20.39
C MET A 67 -44.02 -14.16 -19.38
N SER A 68 -43.70 -15.44 -19.18
CA SER A 68 -42.57 -15.86 -18.33
C SER A 68 -41.24 -15.34 -18.85
N ASP A 69 -41.09 -15.37 -20.17
CA ASP A 69 -39.89 -14.97 -20.89
C ASP A 69 -39.69 -13.45 -20.82
N VAL A 70 -40.77 -12.67 -21.00
CA VAL A 70 -40.75 -11.22 -20.80
C VAL A 70 -40.37 -10.86 -19.36
N LEU A 71 -40.98 -11.51 -18.36
CA LEU A 71 -40.64 -11.25 -16.95
C LEU A 71 -39.19 -11.60 -16.63
N ARG A 72 -38.64 -12.66 -17.23
CA ARG A 72 -37.22 -13.01 -17.05
C ARG A 72 -36.29 -11.95 -17.66
N VAL A 73 -36.60 -11.44 -18.86
CA VAL A 73 -35.84 -10.33 -19.45
C VAL A 73 -35.92 -9.08 -18.57
N GLN A 74 -37.11 -8.77 -18.03
CA GLN A 74 -37.26 -7.63 -17.12
C GLN A 74 -36.42 -7.77 -15.85
N LEU A 75 -36.36 -8.98 -15.26
CA LEU A 75 -35.51 -9.23 -14.10
C LEU A 75 -34.02 -9.04 -14.43
N GLU A 76 -33.56 -9.51 -15.60
CA GLU A 76 -32.19 -9.27 -16.07
C GLU A 76 -31.88 -7.78 -16.25
N VAL A 77 -32.81 -7.01 -16.81
CA VAL A 77 -32.64 -5.55 -16.98
C VAL A 77 -32.48 -4.87 -15.63
N VAL A 78 -33.35 -5.17 -14.65
CA VAL A 78 -33.28 -4.59 -13.31
C VAL A 78 -31.97 -4.97 -12.59
N GLU A 79 -31.50 -6.21 -12.76
CA GLU A 79 -30.20 -6.64 -12.21
C GLU A 79 -29.03 -5.85 -12.83
N ILE A 80 -29.06 -5.65 -14.16
CA ILE A 80 -28.03 -4.86 -14.87
C ILE A 80 -28.08 -3.39 -14.46
N GLU A 81 -29.27 -2.79 -14.31
CA GLU A 81 -29.43 -1.41 -13.84
C GLU A 81 -28.80 -1.21 -12.46
N ASN A 82 -29.08 -2.11 -11.52
CA ASN A 82 -28.45 -2.07 -10.20
C ASN A 82 -26.92 -2.20 -10.27
N ASN A 83 -26.40 -3.06 -11.14
CA ASN A 83 -24.94 -3.18 -11.36
C ASN A 83 -24.34 -1.89 -11.94
N ILE A 84 -25.03 -1.22 -12.87
CA ILE A 84 -24.61 0.08 -13.41
C ILE A 84 -24.55 1.13 -12.31
N GLU A 85 -25.59 1.23 -11.46
CA GLU A 85 -25.60 2.17 -10.34
C GLU A 85 -24.45 1.91 -9.35
N SER A 86 -24.16 0.63 -9.06
CA SER A 86 -23.01 0.25 -8.23
C SER A 86 -21.69 0.72 -8.84
N ILE A 87 -21.46 0.47 -10.12
CA ILE A 87 -20.22 0.88 -10.82
C ILE A 87 -20.10 2.41 -10.88
N LEU A 88 -21.20 3.14 -11.09
CA LEU A 88 -21.19 4.61 -11.08
C LEU A 88 -20.81 5.16 -9.70
N SER A 89 -21.29 4.52 -8.63
CA SER A 89 -20.90 4.86 -7.25
C SER A 89 -19.41 4.60 -6.99
N GLU A 90 -18.89 3.46 -7.46
CA GLU A 90 -17.45 3.14 -7.38
C GLU A 90 -16.59 4.15 -8.15
N ILE A 91 -17.01 4.53 -9.36
CA ILE A 91 -16.34 5.57 -10.16
C ILE A 91 -16.31 6.90 -9.40
N ALA A 92 -17.40 7.29 -8.75
CA ALA A 92 -17.43 8.52 -7.96
C ALA A 92 -16.43 8.48 -6.78
N ALA A 93 -16.34 7.33 -6.09
CA ALA A 93 -15.38 7.13 -5.00
C ALA A 93 -13.92 7.17 -5.51
N GLU A 94 -13.62 6.52 -6.63
CA GLU A 94 -12.27 6.53 -7.20
C GLU A 94 -11.88 7.89 -7.78
N LYS A 95 -12.81 8.66 -8.37
CA LYS A 95 -12.57 10.06 -8.76
C LYS A 95 -12.21 10.93 -7.55
N ALA A 96 -12.93 10.78 -6.43
CA ALA A 96 -12.63 11.49 -5.20
C ALA A 96 -11.24 11.12 -4.65
N ARG A 97 -10.88 9.83 -4.69
CA ARG A 97 -9.54 9.34 -4.30
C ARG A 97 -8.43 9.89 -5.20
N PHE A 98 -8.65 9.90 -6.51
CA PHE A 98 -7.70 10.48 -7.47
C PHE A 98 -7.48 11.97 -7.21
N ASN A 99 -8.54 12.73 -6.98
CA ASN A 99 -8.44 14.14 -6.59
C ASN A 99 -7.69 14.32 -5.27
N ALA A 100 -7.92 13.47 -4.28
CA ALA A 100 -7.20 13.49 -3.01
C ALA A 100 -5.69 13.22 -3.19
N LEU A 101 -5.29 12.31 -4.08
CA LEU A 101 -3.88 12.07 -4.42
C LEU A 101 -3.22 13.30 -5.05
N LEU A 102 -3.98 14.10 -5.80
CA LEU A 102 -3.53 15.36 -6.37
C LEU A 102 -3.66 16.56 -5.41
N SER A 103 -4.06 16.32 -4.16
CA SER A 103 -4.36 17.37 -3.16
C SER A 103 -5.39 18.40 -3.67
N ARG A 104 -6.38 17.95 -4.45
CA ARG A 104 -7.50 18.76 -4.96
C ARG A 104 -8.79 18.45 -4.20
N PRO A 105 -9.78 19.37 -4.19
CA PRO A 105 -11.09 19.07 -3.64
C PRO A 105 -11.73 17.85 -4.31
N THR A 106 -12.43 17.03 -3.54
CA THR A 106 -12.96 15.73 -4.00
C THR A 106 -14.01 15.85 -5.12
N GLY A 107 -14.77 16.95 -5.14
CA GLY A 107 -15.82 17.22 -6.13
C GLY A 107 -15.34 17.81 -7.46
N VAL A 108 -14.03 17.95 -7.68
CA VAL A 108 -13.50 18.42 -8.98
C VAL A 108 -13.75 17.36 -10.04
N GLU A 109 -14.28 17.78 -11.19
CA GLU A 109 -14.60 16.87 -12.28
C GLU A 109 -13.33 16.27 -12.91
N VAL A 110 -13.36 14.95 -13.16
CA VAL A 110 -12.29 14.20 -13.80
C VAL A 110 -12.85 13.58 -15.08
N THR A 111 -12.27 13.96 -16.21
CA THR A 111 -12.62 13.45 -17.54
C THR A 111 -11.97 12.08 -17.75
N LEU A 112 -12.78 11.05 -17.96
CA LEU A 112 -12.32 9.71 -18.29
C LEU A 112 -12.68 9.41 -19.76
N PRO A 113 -11.79 8.77 -20.53
CA PRO A 113 -12.16 8.26 -21.84
C PRO A 113 -13.08 7.04 -21.70
N ASP A 114 -13.91 6.81 -22.72
CA ASP A 114 -14.87 5.68 -22.71
C ASP A 114 -14.21 4.29 -22.80
N SER A 115 -12.96 4.22 -23.28
CA SER A 115 -12.25 2.95 -23.44
C SER A 115 -10.80 3.02 -22.99
N ILE A 116 -10.29 1.87 -22.53
CA ILE A 116 -8.91 1.71 -22.06
C ILE A 116 -8.11 1.03 -23.17
N ALA A 117 -7.11 1.73 -23.69
CA ALA A 117 -6.18 1.18 -24.66
C ALA A 117 -4.96 0.55 -23.95
N LYS A 118 -4.44 -0.56 -24.52
CA LYS A 118 -3.17 -1.15 -24.08
C LYS A 118 -2.02 -0.19 -24.42
N VAL A 119 -1.21 0.16 -23.43
CA VAL A 119 -0.01 0.99 -23.63
C VAL A 119 1.07 0.16 -24.31
N SER A 120 1.75 0.71 -25.32
CA SER A 120 2.94 0.07 -25.88
C SER A 120 4.11 0.21 -24.90
N PHE A 121 4.69 -0.92 -24.49
CA PHE A 121 5.78 -0.95 -23.52
C PHE A 121 6.82 -1.98 -23.95
N LEU A 122 8.04 -1.51 -24.20
CA LEU A 122 9.20 -2.35 -24.47
C LEU A 122 9.95 -2.56 -23.16
N PHE A 123 10.07 -3.82 -22.75
CA PHE A 123 10.76 -4.19 -21.53
C PHE A 123 12.11 -4.84 -21.88
N ASP A 124 13.19 -4.21 -21.42
CA ASP A 124 14.54 -4.79 -21.40
C ASP A 124 14.96 -4.97 -19.94
N GLU A 125 15.26 -6.22 -19.58
CA GLU A 125 15.60 -6.62 -18.22
C GLU A 125 16.96 -6.04 -17.79
N ALA A 126 17.97 -6.10 -18.67
CA ALA A 126 19.32 -5.67 -18.33
C ALA A 126 19.38 -4.15 -18.12
N VAL A 127 18.71 -3.41 -19.01
CA VAL A 127 18.61 -1.95 -18.89
C VAL A 127 17.82 -1.56 -17.63
N SER A 128 16.69 -2.23 -17.36
CA SER A 128 15.86 -1.91 -16.20
C SER A 128 16.57 -2.18 -14.87
N LEU A 129 17.38 -3.25 -14.79
CA LEU A 129 18.18 -3.54 -13.59
C LEU A 129 19.26 -2.49 -13.34
N GLY A 130 19.98 -2.08 -14.40
CA GLY A 130 20.99 -1.03 -14.30
C GLY A 130 20.40 0.33 -13.94
N GLU A 131 19.21 0.65 -14.42
CA GLU A 131 18.49 1.88 -14.02
C GLU A 131 18.06 1.86 -12.55
N ILE A 132 17.54 0.73 -12.04
CA ILE A 132 17.15 0.61 -10.63
C ILE A 132 18.33 0.85 -9.70
N GLU A 133 19.50 0.26 -10.00
CA GLU A 133 20.68 0.42 -9.15
C GLU A 133 21.15 1.88 -9.08
N ASN A 134 21.06 2.61 -10.20
CA ASN A 134 21.59 3.97 -10.30
C ASN A 134 20.57 5.08 -9.96
N GLN A 135 19.26 4.85 -10.16
CA GLN A 135 18.24 5.90 -10.06
C GLN A 135 17.28 5.73 -8.88
N ASN A 136 17.32 4.60 -8.16
CA ASN A 136 16.39 4.37 -7.07
C ASN A 136 16.77 5.15 -5.80
N PRO A 137 15.91 6.07 -5.31
CA PRO A 137 16.20 6.94 -4.17
C PRO A 137 16.24 6.18 -2.86
N MET A 138 15.59 5.01 -2.75
CA MET A 138 15.72 4.17 -1.56
C MET A 138 17.14 3.61 -1.44
N LEU A 139 17.75 3.21 -2.56
CA LEU A 139 19.15 2.78 -2.60
C LEU A 139 20.09 3.95 -2.33
N GLY A 140 19.82 5.12 -2.92
CA GLY A 140 20.56 6.36 -2.63
C GLY A 140 20.50 6.74 -1.15
N MET A 141 19.33 6.70 -0.53
CA MET A 141 19.15 6.96 0.91
C MET A 141 19.97 6.01 1.78
N LEU A 142 19.97 4.70 1.46
CA LEU A 142 20.75 3.70 2.18
C LEU A 142 22.27 3.88 2.01
N MET A 143 22.69 4.31 0.81
CA MET A 143 24.09 4.64 0.54
C MET A 143 24.54 5.86 1.36
N GLU A 144 23.71 6.90 1.43
CA GLU A 144 23.98 8.08 2.28
C GLU A 144 23.92 7.72 3.78
N GLU A 145 23.01 6.84 4.20
CA GLU A 145 22.97 6.32 5.58
C GLU A 145 24.28 5.59 5.94
N GLU A 146 24.86 4.81 5.03
CA GLU A 146 26.18 4.20 5.23
C GLU A 146 27.28 5.27 5.43
N GLN A 147 27.27 6.33 4.62
CA GLN A 147 28.22 7.43 4.74
C GLN A 147 28.09 8.17 6.07
N VAL A 148 26.87 8.39 6.54
CA VAL A 148 26.60 8.99 7.86
C VAL A 148 27.20 8.15 8.98
N PHE A 149 27.02 6.82 8.95
CA PHE A 149 27.60 5.94 9.96
C PHE A 149 29.13 5.86 9.87
N ARG A 150 29.70 5.94 8.67
CA ARG A 150 31.15 6.05 8.47
C ARG A 150 31.69 7.32 9.12
N ALA A 151 31.07 8.48 8.84
CA ALA A 151 31.44 9.76 9.43
C ALA A 151 31.27 9.76 10.95
N LYS A 152 30.21 9.13 11.48
CA LYS A 152 30.02 8.94 12.92
C LYS A 152 31.14 8.12 13.55
N GLY A 153 31.57 7.02 12.91
CA GLY A 153 32.71 6.24 13.37
C GLY A 153 34.03 7.03 13.38
N GLU A 154 34.25 7.89 12.39
CA GLU A 154 35.40 8.81 12.36
C GLU A 154 35.32 9.88 13.44
N MET A 155 34.14 10.44 13.69
CA MET A 155 33.88 11.38 14.78
C MET A 155 34.20 10.73 16.12
N GLU A 156 33.67 9.54 16.40
CA GLU A 156 33.94 8.80 17.65
C GLU A 156 35.43 8.44 17.81
N LYS A 157 36.14 8.21 16.70
CA LYS A 157 37.59 8.06 16.71
C LYS A 157 38.30 9.37 17.08
N LYS A 158 37.91 10.49 16.48
CA LYS A 158 38.48 11.82 16.77
C LYS A 158 38.21 12.28 18.20
N MET A 159 37.03 11.97 18.75
CA MET A 159 36.67 12.24 20.14
C MET A 159 37.47 11.42 21.17
N SER A 160 38.18 10.38 20.74
CA SER A 160 39.11 9.63 21.60
C SER A 160 40.51 10.27 21.71
N TYR A 161 40.79 11.29 20.90
CA TYR A 161 42.01 12.09 20.97
C TYR A 161 41.84 13.29 21.93
N PRO A 162 42.94 13.88 22.44
CA PRO A 162 42.87 15.11 23.18
C PRO A 162 42.22 16.22 22.34
N MET A 163 41.25 16.93 22.93
CA MET A 163 40.61 18.09 22.31
C MET A 163 41.29 19.37 22.79
N PHE A 164 41.57 20.28 21.86
CA PHE A 164 42.13 21.60 22.15
C PHE A 164 41.05 22.65 21.92
N GLY A 165 40.78 23.47 22.93
CA GLY A 165 39.84 24.59 22.85
C GLY A 165 40.59 25.91 22.98
N ILE A 166 40.24 26.88 22.15
CA ILE A 166 40.70 28.26 22.27
C ILE A 166 39.45 29.10 22.48
N GLY A 167 39.40 29.84 23.59
CA GLY A 167 38.29 30.70 23.98
C GLY A 167 38.76 32.13 24.24
N LEU A 168 37.86 33.09 24.10
CA LEU A 168 38.09 34.49 24.44
C LEU A 168 36.92 34.95 25.30
N GLN A 169 37.20 35.38 26.53
CA GLN A 169 36.19 35.94 27.41
C GLN A 169 36.35 37.46 27.45
N TYR A 170 35.24 38.18 27.31
CA TYR A 170 35.18 39.63 27.39
C TYR A 170 34.27 40.02 28.55
N MET A 171 34.77 40.86 29.44
CA MET A 171 34.02 41.38 30.58
C MET A 171 33.97 42.90 30.51
N LEU A 172 32.76 43.47 30.52
CA LEU A 172 32.55 44.91 30.69
C LEU A 172 32.51 45.22 32.18
N ILE A 173 33.48 45.99 32.66
CA ILE A 173 33.44 46.54 34.02
C ILE A 173 32.63 47.83 33.96
N GLY A 174 31.34 47.74 34.35
CA GLY A 174 30.50 48.91 34.59
C GLY A 174 31.04 49.69 35.80
N LYS A 175 31.21 51.00 35.63
CA LYS A 175 31.70 51.90 36.68
C LYS A 175 30.66 51.99 37.81
N ASN A 176 30.82 51.19 38.86
CA ASN A 176 30.00 51.35 40.07
C ASN A 176 30.42 52.64 40.78
N ALA A 177 29.51 53.61 40.80
CA ALA A 177 29.60 54.72 41.74
C ALA A 177 29.29 54.18 43.16
N ALA A 178 30.23 54.39 44.07
CA ALA A 178 30.12 54.29 45.52
C ALA A 178 30.14 52.89 46.18
N THR A 179 31.35 52.47 46.58
CA THR A 179 31.58 51.99 47.95
C THR A 179 32.81 52.73 48.53
N PRO A 180 32.66 53.53 49.60
CA PRO A 180 33.75 54.28 50.19
C PRO A 180 34.48 53.42 51.23
N MET A 181 35.31 52.48 50.78
CA MET A 181 36.20 51.75 51.70
C MET A 181 37.35 51.10 50.95
N ASP A 182 38.15 51.87 50.20
CA ASP A 182 39.56 51.55 50.01
C ASP A 182 40.31 52.80 49.53
N GLN A 183 40.89 53.54 50.47
CA GLN A 183 41.80 54.65 50.21
C GLN A 183 43.19 54.04 50.09
N GLY A 184 43.71 53.81 48.88
CA GLY A 184 45.06 53.27 48.76
C GLY A 184 45.64 53.02 47.37
N MET A 185 44.84 52.86 46.31
CA MET A 185 45.38 52.59 44.97
C MET A 185 44.85 53.58 43.93
N ASP A 186 45.64 54.62 43.64
CA ASP A 186 45.54 55.39 42.40
C ASP A 186 46.15 54.58 41.25
N ASN A 187 45.35 53.72 40.62
CA ASN A 187 45.71 53.10 39.35
C ASN A 187 44.62 53.44 38.33
N GLY A 188 44.97 54.22 37.30
CA GLY A 188 44.11 54.66 36.18
C GLY A 188 43.55 53.56 35.27
N MET A 189 43.16 52.40 35.82
CA MET A 189 42.62 51.23 35.12
C MET A 189 41.18 50.90 35.53
N SER A 190 40.51 51.77 36.30
CA SER A 190 39.12 51.56 36.72
C SER A 190 38.16 51.89 35.57
N GLY A 191 37.62 50.85 34.91
CA GLY A 191 36.62 50.94 33.83
C GLY A 191 37.10 50.50 32.43
N MET A 192 38.26 49.84 32.30
CA MET A 192 38.69 49.26 31.03
C MET A 192 38.15 47.84 30.88
N ASP A 193 37.55 47.53 29.73
CA ASP A 193 37.04 46.19 29.44
C ASP A 193 38.18 45.17 29.46
N MET A 194 37.92 43.99 30.04
CA MET A 194 38.91 42.95 30.20
C MET A 194 38.72 41.84 29.17
N VAL A 195 39.76 41.56 28.39
CA VAL A 195 39.81 40.44 27.43
C VAL A 195 40.72 39.34 28.00
N MET A 196 40.19 38.13 28.19
CA MET A 196 40.90 36.96 28.70
C MET A 196 40.92 35.83 27.65
N PRO A 197 42.06 35.59 26.98
CA PRO A 197 42.21 34.39 26.15
C PRO A 197 42.37 33.16 27.04
N MET A 198 41.73 32.05 26.67
CA MET A 198 41.81 30.76 27.36
C MET A 198 42.21 29.67 26.37
N ILE A 199 43.13 28.80 26.79
CA ILE A 199 43.48 27.57 26.06
C ILE A 199 43.12 26.40 26.98
N SER A 200 42.30 25.48 26.50
CA SER A 200 41.89 24.28 27.23
C SER A 200 42.30 23.01 26.50
N ILE A 201 42.73 22.00 27.27
CA ILE A 201 43.07 20.67 26.75
C ILE A 201 42.23 19.65 27.51
N THR A 202 41.36 18.93 26.81
CA THR A 202 40.52 17.89 27.41
C THR A 202 41.04 16.52 26.99
N LEU A 203 41.51 15.72 27.96
CA LEU A 203 42.05 14.38 27.72
C LEU A 203 41.08 13.28 28.19
N PRO A 204 40.57 12.41 27.31
CA PRO A 204 39.73 11.29 27.71
C PRO A 204 40.57 10.17 28.38
N ILE A 205 40.37 9.99 29.70
CA ILE A 205 41.09 8.98 30.50
C ILE A 205 40.55 7.56 30.23
N TYR A 206 39.22 7.39 30.19
CA TYR A 206 38.58 6.07 29.98
C TYR A 206 38.32 5.77 28.50
N ARG A 207 39.32 5.20 27.81
CA ARG A 207 39.24 4.91 26.37
C ARG A 207 38.31 3.75 25.99
N ASN A 208 37.94 2.88 26.94
CA ASN A 208 37.11 1.70 26.67
C ASN A 208 35.70 2.07 26.17
N LYS A 209 35.13 3.18 26.64
CA LYS A 209 33.84 3.72 26.16
C LYS A 209 33.90 4.03 24.67
N TYR A 210 34.91 4.79 24.24
CA TYR A 210 35.09 5.16 22.82
C TYR A 210 35.41 3.94 21.95
N LYS A 211 36.17 2.97 22.46
CA LYS A 211 36.39 1.68 21.76
C LYS A 211 35.10 0.88 21.59
N ALA A 212 34.17 0.95 22.55
CA ALA A 212 32.87 0.31 22.42
C ALA A 212 32.01 1.02 21.37
N GLN A 213 31.94 2.36 21.41
CA GLN A 213 31.24 3.16 20.40
C GLN A 213 31.77 2.92 18.99
N GLN A 214 33.10 2.89 18.81
CA GLN A 214 33.71 2.55 17.52
C GLN A 214 33.35 1.15 17.02
N ARG A 215 33.20 0.16 17.91
CA ARG A 215 32.74 -1.19 17.54
C ARG A 215 31.26 -1.18 17.15
N GLU A 216 30.44 -0.48 17.90
CA GLU A 216 29.01 -0.28 17.61
C GLU A 216 28.83 0.37 16.23
N SER A 217 29.51 1.51 15.97
CA SER A 217 29.46 2.20 14.68
C SER A 217 29.89 1.31 13.52
N ARG A 218 30.89 0.43 13.71
CA ARG A 218 31.26 -0.57 12.69
C ARG A 218 30.16 -1.58 12.42
N PHE A 219 29.50 -2.10 13.46
CA PHE A 219 28.38 -3.04 13.27
C PHE A 219 27.18 -2.36 12.62
N ILE A 220 26.88 -1.11 12.98
CA ILE A 220 25.81 -0.34 12.35
C ILE A 220 26.14 -0.07 10.87
N GLN A 221 27.38 0.27 10.54
CA GLN A 221 27.82 0.41 9.15
C GLN A 221 27.66 -0.91 8.37
N GLN A 222 28.07 -2.04 8.96
CA GLN A 222 27.87 -3.36 8.35
C GLN A 222 26.39 -3.67 8.14
N ALA A 223 25.55 -3.37 9.13
CA ALA A 223 24.10 -3.54 9.02
C ALA A 223 23.51 -2.66 7.92
N ALA A 224 23.95 -1.41 7.77
CA ALA A 224 23.53 -0.52 6.68
C ALA A 224 23.91 -1.09 5.31
N ARG A 225 25.12 -1.66 5.18
CA ARG A 225 25.56 -2.31 3.94
C ARG A 225 24.73 -3.56 3.60
N GLU A 226 24.41 -4.39 4.60
CA GLU A 226 23.56 -5.55 4.38
C GLU A 226 22.10 -5.15 4.10
N LYS A 227 21.60 -4.07 4.71
CA LYS A 227 20.31 -3.47 4.32
C LYS A 227 20.32 -3.08 2.84
N TYR A 228 21.34 -2.38 2.36
CA TYR A 228 21.50 -2.02 0.95
C TYR A 228 21.41 -3.26 0.05
N ARG A 229 22.20 -4.29 0.33
CA ARG A 229 22.21 -5.54 -0.45
C ARG A 229 20.86 -6.24 -0.44
N ASN A 230 20.22 -6.31 0.73
CA ASN A 230 18.89 -6.91 0.85
C ASN A 230 17.84 -6.12 0.05
N THR A 231 17.86 -4.78 0.13
CA THR A 231 16.95 -3.95 -0.66
C THR A 231 17.18 -4.10 -2.16
N LEU A 232 18.43 -4.17 -2.61
CA LEU A 232 18.76 -4.42 -4.02
C LEU A 232 18.21 -5.77 -4.47
N ASN A 233 18.47 -6.85 -3.72
CA ASN A 233 17.93 -8.18 -4.03
C ASN A 233 16.40 -8.19 -4.07
N THR A 234 15.75 -7.49 -3.13
CA THR A 234 14.29 -7.37 -3.08
C THR A 234 13.77 -6.67 -4.34
N LEU A 235 14.37 -5.54 -4.72
CA LEU A 235 13.99 -4.79 -5.92
C LEU A 235 14.19 -5.61 -7.20
N GLN A 236 15.26 -6.39 -7.29
CA GLN A 236 15.50 -7.31 -8.42
C GLN A 236 14.42 -8.39 -8.49
N SER A 237 14.09 -9.02 -7.35
CA SER A 237 13.03 -10.04 -7.30
C SER A 237 11.66 -9.47 -7.63
N ASP A 238 11.37 -8.24 -7.21
CA ASP A 238 10.12 -7.53 -7.50
C ASP A 238 10.01 -7.19 -8.99
N LEU A 239 11.10 -6.77 -9.62
CA LEU A 239 11.13 -6.52 -11.06
C LEU A 239 10.84 -7.79 -11.86
N LEU A 240 11.47 -8.92 -11.53
CA LEU A 240 11.21 -10.21 -12.18
C LEU A 240 9.77 -10.66 -11.98
N ARG A 241 9.22 -10.49 -10.76
CA ARG A 241 7.83 -10.78 -10.47
C ARG A 241 6.88 -9.94 -11.31
N LEU A 242 7.12 -8.63 -11.43
CA LEU A 242 6.31 -7.74 -12.25
C LEU A 242 6.41 -8.06 -13.74
N LYS A 243 7.59 -8.44 -14.24
CA LYS A 243 7.77 -8.93 -15.61
C LYS A 243 6.88 -10.14 -15.88
N HIS A 244 6.95 -11.16 -15.04
CA HIS A 244 6.11 -12.35 -15.19
C HIS A 244 4.61 -12.04 -15.14
N GLN A 245 4.20 -11.12 -14.26
CA GLN A 245 2.80 -10.67 -14.20
C GLN A 245 2.37 -9.90 -15.45
N LEU A 246 3.28 -9.10 -16.04
CA LEU A 246 3.03 -8.37 -17.27
C LEU A 246 2.87 -9.33 -18.46
N ASP A 247 3.75 -10.31 -18.58
CA ASP A 247 3.68 -11.36 -19.61
C ASP A 247 2.38 -12.19 -19.45
N ASP A 248 1.99 -12.50 -18.21
CA ASP A 248 0.74 -13.20 -17.92
C ASP A 248 -0.50 -12.37 -18.30
N ALA A 249 -0.51 -11.08 -17.95
CA ALA A 249 -1.58 -10.17 -18.34
C ALA A 249 -1.70 -10.07 -19.87
N GLU A 250 -0.56 -10.01 -20.59
CA GLU A 250 -0.55 -10.02 -22.05
C GLU A 250 -1.16 -11.30 -22.64
N ARG A 251 -0.79 -12.47 -22.11
CA ARG A 251 -1.40 -13.74 -22.51
C ARG A 251 -2.91 -13.77 -22.23
N LYS A 252 -3.34 -13.26 -21.08
CA LYS A 252 -4.77 -13.16 -20.70
C LYS A 252 -5.56 -12.25 -21.65
N ILE A 253 -5.01 -11.10 -22.02
CA ILE A 253 -5.64 -10.20 -23.00
C ILE A 253 -5.89 -10.94 -24.32
N ALA A 254 -4.88 -11.66 -24.83
CA ALA A 254 -5.02 -12.44 -26.06
C ALA A 254 -6.02 -13.60 -25.92
N LEU A 255 -6.06 -14.26 -24.75
CA LEU A 255 -7.00 -15.33 -24.45
C LEU A 255 -8.45 -14.82 -24.42
N TYR A 256 -8.73 -13.78 -23.65
CA TYR A 256 -10.08 -13.23 -23.50
C TYR A 256 -10.58 -12.64 -24.81
N ARG A 257 -9.71 -12.03 -25.63
CA ARG A 257 -10.08 -11.60 -26.99
C ARG A 257 -10.57 -12.76 -27.86
N LYS A 258 -9.91 -13.92 -27.80
CA LYS A 258 -10.36 -15.11 -28.54
C LYS A 258 -11.67 -15.67 -27.99
N GLN A 259 -11.80 -15.72 -26.67
CA GLN A 259 -13.03 -16.21 -26.00
C GLN A 259 -14.23 -15.30 -26.29
N GLU A 260 -14.04 -13.98 -26.30
CA GLU A 260 -15.06 -13.01 -26.69
C GLU A 260 -15.53 -13.26 -28.13
N GLN A 261 -14.60 -13.42 -29.07
CA GLN A 261 -14.95 -13.69 -30.48
C GLN A 261 -15.77 -14.97 -30.62
N LEU A 262 -15.37 -16.06 -29.95
CA LEU A 262 -16.11 -17.31 -29.95
C LEU A 262 -17.49 -17.16 -29.31
N ALA A 263 -17.58 -16.51 -28.15
CA ALA A 263 -18.84 -16.26 -27.46
C ALA A 263 -19.79 -15.37 -28.29
N LEU A 264 -19.26 -14.41 -29.04
CA LEU A 264 -20.04 -13.56 -29.94
C LEU A 264 -20.64 -14.37 -31.09
N THR A 265 -19.86 -15.27 -31.69
CA THR A 265 -20.39 -16.17 -32.73
C THR A 265 -21.44 -17.14 -32.17
N ALA A 266 -21.20 -17.70 -30.97
CA ALA A 266 -22.17 -18.57 -30.30
C ALA A 266 -23.46 -17.82 -29.97
N TYR A 267 -23.36 -16.58 -29.48
CA TYR A 267 -24.51 -15.72 -29.19
C TYR A 267 -25.37 -15.50 -30.44
N GLN A 268 -24.74 -15.15 -31.57
CA GLN A 268 -25.46 -14.94 -32.84
C GLN A 268 -26.20 -16.20 -33.31
N LEU A 269 -25.57 -17.37 -33.19
CA LEU A 269 -26.19 -18.65 -33.53
C LEU A 269 -27.38 -18.97 -32.63
N VAL A 270 -27.21 -18.85 -31.31
CA VAL A 270 -28.27 -19.15 -30.33
C VAL A 270 -29.45 -18.20 -30.47
N VAL A 271 -29.22 -16.92 -30.81
CA VAL A 271 -30.29 -15.97 -31.14
C VAL A 271 -31.07 -16.41 -32.40
N GLN A 272 -30.37 -16.86 -33.44
CA GLN A 272 -31.01 -17.36 -34.66
C GLN A 272 -31.81 -18.66 -34.41
N GLU A 273 -31.29 -19.54 -33.57
CA GLU A 273 -31.98 -20.75 -33.13
C GLU A 273 -33.23 -20.44 -32.30
N PHE A 274 -33.17 -19.44 -31.42
CA PHE A 274 -34.33 -18.97 -30.67
C PHE A 274 -35.43 -18.43 -31.58
N VAL A 275 -35.08 -17.58 -32.56
CA VAL A 275 -36.04 -17.04 -33.54
C VAL A 275 -36.68 -18.15 -34.40
N SER A 276 -35.93 -19.22 -34.67
CA SER A 276 -36.46 -20.40 -35.39
C SER A 276 -37.14 -21.43 -34.48
N ALA A 277 -37.41 -21.08 -33.22
CA ALA A 277 -38.03 -21.92 -32.20
C ALA A 277 -37.29 -23.25 -31.91
N LYS A 278 -35.96 -23.27 -32.13
CA LYS A 278 -35.08 -24.42 -31.89
C LYS A 278 -34.33 -24.37 -30.56
N SER A 279 -34.29 -23.22 -29.91
CA SER A 279 -33.59 -23.00 -28.63
C SER A 279 -34.44 -22.11 -27.71
N ASP A 280 -34.26 -22.24 -26.40
CA ASP A 280 -35.01 -21.50 -25.38
C ASP A 280 -34.33 -20.16 -25.04
N LEU A 281 -35.11 -19.19 -24.55
CA LEU A 281 -34.61 -17.87 -24.11
C LEU A 281 -33.50 -17.99 -23.05
N THR A 282 -33.58 -19.00 -22.18
CA THR A 282 -32.56 -19.26 -21.14
C THR A 282 -31.15 -19.39 -21.74
N ASN A 283 -31.02 -20.09 -22.86
CA ASN A 283 -29.74 -20.30 -23.52
C ASN A 283 -29.20 -18.99 -24.09
N VAL A 284 -30.06 -18.16 -24.67
CA VAL A 284 -29.69 -16.83 -25.19
C VAL A 284 -29.11 -15.96 -24.08
N ILE A 285 -29.83 -15.86 -22.96
CA ILE A 285 -29.42 -15.06 -21.79
C ILE A 285 -28.09 -15.57 -21.22
N GLN A 286 -27.93 -16.90 -21.09
CA GLN A 286 -26.71 -17.49 -20.54
C GLN A 286 -25.49 -17.19 -21.41
N VAL A 287 -25.60 -17.34 -22.73
CA VAL A 287 -24.50 -17.04 -23.65
C VAL A 287 -24.22 -15.54 -23.70
N GLN A 288 -25.25 -14.69 -23.58
CA GLN A 288 -25.08 -13.23 -23.46
C GLN A 288 -24.30 -12.85 -22.20
N ARG A 289 -24.65 -13.41 -21.04
CA ARG A 289 -23.92 -13.21 -19.77
C ARG A 289 -22.46 -13.64 -19.91
N GLN A 290 -22.20 -14.78 -20.54
CA GLN A 290 -20.85 -15.26 -20.78
C GLN A 290 -20.04 -14.35 -21.72
N LEU A 291 -20.66 -13.84 -22.79
CA LEU A 291 -20.04 -12.84 -23.67
C LEU A 291 -19.69 -11.55 -22.90
N LEU A 292 -20.59 -11.07 -22.05
CA LEU A 292 -20.36 -9.88 -21.21
C LEU A 292 -19.22 -10.11 -20.22
N ASP A 293 -19.17 -11.26 -19.54
CA ASP A 293 -18.08 -11.64 -18.63
C ASP A 293 -16.72 -11.64 -19.34
N TYR A 294 -16.64 -12.18 -20.57
CA TYR A 294 -15.37 -12.15 -21.34
C TYR A 294 -14.95 -10.73 -21.73
N ARG A 295 -15.90 -9.85 -22.09
CA ARG A 295 -15.59 -8.44 -22.37
C ARG A 295 -15.08 -7.73 -21.13
N LEU A 296 -15.71 -7.95 -19.99
CA LEU A 296 -15.29 -7.37 -18.71
C LEU A 296 -13.87 -7.83 -18.36
N ARG A 297 -13.61 -9.14 -18.40
CA ARG A 297 -12.29 -9.71 -18.12
C ARG A 297 -11.21 -9.23 -19.09
N GLN A 298 -11.56 -9.01 -20.36
CA GLN A 298 -10.63 -8.41 -21.31
C GLN A 298 -10.27 -6.98 -20.90
N ALA A 299 -11.25 -6.14 -20.54
CA ALA A 299 -11.00 -4.78 -20.08
C ALA A 299 -10.18 -4.75 -18.78
N GLU A 300 -10.50 -5.61 -17.82
CA GLU A 300 -9.74 -5.79 -16.58
C GLU A 300 -8.29 -6.23 -16.86
N ALA A 301 -8.07 -7.17 -17.77
CA ALA A 301 -6.72 -7.62 -18.13
C ALA A 301 -5.89 -6.50 -18.79
N ILE A 302 -6.51 -5.64 -19.60
CA ILE A 302 -5.85 -4.44 -20.17
C ILE A 302 -5.50 -3.45 -19.05
N ALA A 303 -6.42 -3.20 -18.11
CA ALA A 303 -6.16 -2.32 -16.97
C ALA A 303 -5.04 -2.88 -16.07
N GLU A 304 -5.04 -4.20 -15.81
CA GLU A 304 -3.98 -4.87 -15.05
C GLU A 304 -2.64 -4.70 -15.76
N TYR A 305 -2.56 -4.97 -17.07
CA TYR A 305 -1.34 -4.78 -17.87
C TYR A 305 -0.81 -3.34 -17.74
N ASN A 306 -1.66 -2.34 -17.94
CA ASN A 306 -1.27 -0.93 -17.82
C ASN A 306 -0.80 -0.58 -16.40
N THR A 307 -1.42 -1.17 -15.37
CA THR A 307 -1.01 -1.00 -13.97
C THR A 307 0.36 -1.64 -13.68
N LYS A 308 0.66 -2.82 -14.27
CA LYS A 308 1.99 -3.44 -14.17
C LYS A 308 3.05 -2.60 -14.87
N VAL A 309 2.76 -2.04 -16.05
CA VAL A 309 3.66 -1.09 -16.74
C VAL A 309 3.97 0.11 -15.84
N ALA A 310 2.95 0.72 -15.22
CA ALA A 310 3.15 1.83 -14.28
C ALA A 310 3.99 1.41 -13.06
N SER A 311 3.79 0.20 -12.55
CA SER A 311 4.54 -0.35 -11.41
C SER A 311 6.01 -0.57 -11.75
N ILE A 312 6.31 -1.09 -12.96
CA ILE A 312 7.68 -1.24 -13.45
C ILE A 312 8.33 0.13 -13.64
N ARG A 313 7.62 1.11 -14.22
CA ARG A 313 8.13 2.49 -14.35
C ARG A 313 8.42 3.12 -12.98
N LYS A 314 7.58 2.87 -11.98
CA LYS A 314 7.81 3.33 -10.59
C LYS A 314 9.06 2.69 -9.98
N LEU A 315 9.34 1.42 -10.24
CA LEU A 315 10.59 0.80 -9.77
C LEU A 315 11.82 1.39 -10.47
N ARG A 316 11.72 1.64 -11.78
CA ARG A 316 12.81 2.21 -12.61
C ARG A 316 13.08 3.67 -12.30
N SER A 317 12.04 4.47 -12.06
CA SER A 317 12.13 5.93 -12.04
C SER A 317 11.58 6.54 -10.75
N PHE A 318 12.44 7.28 -10.07
CA PHE A 318 12.06 8.43 -9.23
C PHE A 318 12.84 9.70 -9.61
N GLN A 319 13.74 9.63 -10.60
CA GLN A 319 14.43 10.79 -11.17
C GLN A 319 13.91 11.06 -12.59
N THR A 320 12.61 11.32 -12.71
CA THR A 320 12.19 12.26 -13.75
C THR A 320 11.85 13.51 -12.96
N SER A 321 12.79 14.47 -12.93
CA SER A 321 12.37 15.85 -12.74
C SER A 321 11.28 16.07 -13.78
N ASN A 322 10.04 16.29 -13.30
CA ASN A 322 8.98 16.83 -14.14
C ASN A 322 9.50 18.17 -14.66
N ASN A 323 10.05 18.15 -15.87
CA ASN A 323 10.27 19.31 -16.71
C ASN A 323 9.24 19.25 -17.82
#